data_AF-A0AB33U7B0-F1
#
_entry.id   AF-A0AB33U7B0-F1
#
_cell.length_a   1.000
_cell.length_b   1.000
_cell.length_c   1.000
_cell.angle_alpha   90.00
_cell.angle_beta   90.00
_cell.angle_gamma   90.00
#
_symmetry.space_group_name_H-M   'P 1'
#
loop_
_entity.id
_entity.type
_entity.pdbx_description
1 polymer ?
#
loop_
_entity_poly.entity_id
_entity_poly.type
_entity_poly.pdbx_seq_one_letter_code
_entity_poly.pdbx_strand_id
1 'polypeptide(L)'
;MNKRLKLFWQIYIISSILVPFMWIINLPIICFILPLYLTWKNIRHFMDLLKKQLKEYSFWINDGLIFFLGTGLSWLALEGAQVVYVDWLETLVNSQIHSPIQTEAWSGQFFLLLLGVLAYLVLNIYQTRLLPPLLTVLLISCLYPSFVFAVLWTIQLSTLIETDFFTYCYLCLAPFNICLIYSRTILQTIQLWQAEIAKQSAPRFPRLSALLQKSLSLPIWLLFFSLPYLAVLGSYLILFGQKPDQLLQM
;
A
#
# COMPACT_ATOMS: atom_id res chain seq x y z
N MET A 1 25.39 -8.74 54.04
CA MET A 1 24.64 -8.63 52.76
C MET A 1 25.38 -9.41 51.68
N ASN A 2 24.73 -10.44 51.11
CA ASN A 2 25.36 -11.43 50.23
C ASN A 2 25.93 -10.78 48.95
N LYS A 3 27.15 -11.11 48.52
CA LYS A 3 27.81 -10.52 47.34
C LYS A 3 26.94 -10.64 46.08
N ARG A 4 26.20 -11.74 45.94
CA ARG A 4 25.24 -11.97 44.85
C ARG A 4 24.07 -10.98 44.87
N LEU A 5 23.61 -10.58 46.05
CA LEU A 5 22.52 -9.62 46.21
C LEU A 5 22.97 -8.20 45.82
N LYS A 6 24.20 -7.80 46.18
CA LYS A 6 24.79 -6.51 45.75
C LYS A 6 24.95 -6.44 44.22
N LEU A 7 25.41 -7.52 43.60
CA LEU A 7 25.55 -7.61 42.14
C LEU A 7 24.18 -7.50 41.44
N PHE A 8 23.17 -8.19 41.97
CA PHE A 8 21.79 -8.11 41.45
C PHE A 8 21.25 -6.67 41.50
N TRP A 9 21.39 -5.97 42.64
CA TRP A 9 20.96 -4.59 42.76
C TRP A 9 21.73 -3.63 41.83
N GLN A 10 23.04 -3.84 41.64
CA GLN A 10 23.82 -3.06 40.68
C GLN A 10 23.35 -3.27 39.23
N ILE A 11 23.12 -4.52 38.81
CA ILE A 11 22.62 -4.83 37.47
C ILE A 11 21.20 -4.26 37.28
N TYR A 12 20.33 -4.40 38.27
CA TYR A 12 18.98 -3.86 38.23
C TYR A 12 18.99 -2.34 38.06
N ILE A 13 19.76 -1.61 38.89
CA ILE A 13 19.87 -0.14 38.81
C ILE A 13 20.46 0.30 37.48
N ILE A 14 21.53 -0.36 37.01
CA ILE A 14 22.15 -0.06 35.71
C ILE A 14 21.18 -0.31 34.57
N SER A 15 20.46 -1.43 34.56
CA SER A 15 19.47 -1.75 33.52
C SER A 15 18.28 -0.78 33.57
N SER A 16 17.83 -0.39 34.76
CA SER A 16 16.71 0.53 34.96
C SER A 16 17.04 1.96 34.51
N ILE A 17 18.32 2.33 34.44
CA ILE A 17 18.77 3.65 33.95
C ILE A 17 19.09 3.59 32.45
N LEU A 18 19.76 2.54 31.98
CA LEU A 18 20.17 2.41 30.58
C LEU A 18 18.99 2.14 29.65
N VAL A 19 18.02 1.30 30.05
CA VAL A 19 16.89 0.95 29.19
C VAL A 19 16.05 2.17 28.80
N PRO A 20 15.62 3.06 29.73
CA PRO A 20 14.92 4.29 29.38
C PRO A 20 15.75 5.21 28.48
N PHE A 21 17.05 5.34 28.74
CA PHE A 21 17.94 6.17 27.93
C PHE A 21 18.06 5.65 26.49
N MET A 22 18.12 4.33 26.31
CA MET A 22 18.06 3.71 25.00
C MET A 22 16.72 4.00 24.30
N TRP A 23 15.59 3.96 25.01
CA TRP A 23 14.29 4.31 24.41
C TRP A 23 14.21 5.78 23.99
N ILE A 24 14.73 6.71 24.78
CA ILE A 24 14.75 8.15 24.45
C ILE A 24 15.51 8.42 23.14
N ILE A 25 16.61 7.70 22.89
CA ILE A 25 17.40 7.87 21.66
C ILE A 25 16.77 7.13 20.47
N ASN A 26 16.27 5.91 20.68
CA ASN A 26 15.78 5.07 19.58
C ASN A 26 14.38 5.47 19.11
N LEU A 27 13.52 6.00 19.99
CA LEU A 27 12.14 6.32 19.65
C LEU A 27 12.03 7.41 18.56
N PRO A 28 12.76 8.55 18.63
CA PRO A 28 12.78 9.53 17.55
C PRO A 28 13.29 8.96 16.21
N ILE A 29 14.28 8.07 16.27
CA ILE A 29 14.83 7.41 15.07
C ILE A 29 13.75 6.55 14.42
N ILE A 30 13.01 5.77 15.22
CA ILE A 30 11.93 4.90 14.74
C ILE A 30 10.74 5.72 14.24
N CYS A 31 10.39 6.82 14.89
CA CYS A 31 9.24 7.64 14.52
C CYS A 31 9.49 8.53 13.31
N PHE A 32 10.69 9.08 13.13
CA PHE A 32 10.95 10.08 12.08
C PHE A 32 11.91 9.59 10.98
N ILE A 33 13.04 8.98 11.37
CA ILE A 33 14.08 8.61 10.40
C ILE A 33 13.67 7.36 9.61
N LEU A 34 13.13 6.35 10.31
CA LEU A 34 12.77 5.08 9.70
C LEU A 34 11.67 5.21 8.62
N PRO A 35 10.55 5.94 8.83
CA PRO A 35 9.52 6.09 7.78
C PRO A 35 10.04 6.81 6.54
N LEU A 36 10.88 7.82 6.71
CA LEU A 36 11.52 8.53 5.60
C LEU A 36 12.48 7.60 4.84
N TYR A 37 13.28 6.80 5.55
CA TYR A 37 14.17 5.82 4.94
C TYR A 37 13.39 4.75 4.15
N LEU A 38 12.30 4.22 4.71
CA LEU A 38 11.42 3.26 4.03
C LEU A 38 10.78 3.88 2.78
N THR A 39 10.34 5.14 2.86
CA THR A 39 9.78 5.88 1.72
C THR A 39 10.81 6.05 0.60
N TRP A 40 12.01 6.50 0.94
CA TRP A 40 13.11 6.65 -0.01
C TRP A 40 13.47 5.31 -0.69
N LYS A 41 13.51 4.22 0.07
CA LYS A 41 13.74 2.87 -0.45
C LYS A 41 12.60 2.45 -1.41
N ASN A 42 11.35 2.70 -1.04
CA ASN A 42 10.18 2.38 -1.84
C ASN A 42 10.17 3.13 -3.19
N ILE A 43 10.48 4.44 -3.18
CA ILE A 43 10.61 5.26 -4.40
C ILE A 43 11.73 4.73 -5.31
N ARG A 44 12.93 4.49 -4.76
CA ARG A 44 14.05 3.96 -5.55
C ARG A 44 13.69 2.66 -6.25
N HIS A 45 13.05 1.74 -5.53
CA HIS A 45 12.61 0.47 -6.11
C HIS A 45 11.56 0.64 -7.21
N PHE A 46 10.60 1.56 -7.04
CA PHE A 46 9.65 1.87 -8.09
C PHE A 46 10.36 2.41 -9.34
N MET A 47 11.35 3.29 -9.18
CA MET A 47 12.16 3.82 -10.29
C MET A 47 13.00 2.74 -10.96
N ASP A 48 13.60 1.82 -10.20
CA ASP A 48 14.38 0.69 -10.75
C ASP A 48 13.49 -0.26 -11.55
N LEU A 49 12.24 -0.49 -11.10
CA LEU A 49 11.23 -1.26 -11.81
C LEU A 49 10.87 -0.60 -13.16
N LEU A 50 10.71 0.72 -13.18
CA LEU A 50 10.44 1.47 -14.42
C LEU A 50 11.60 1.33 -15.42
N LYS A 51 12.84 1.24 -14.93
CA LYS A 51 14.03 1.02 -15.76
C LYS A 51 14.23 -0.44 -16.19
N LYS A 52 13.31 -1.36 -15.82
CA LYS A 52 13.39 -2.81 -16.08
C LYS A 52 14.66 -3.48 -15.52
N GLN A 53 15.30 -2.89 -14.51
CA GLN A 53 16.55 -3.38 -13.90
C GLN A 53 16.28 -4.27 -12.67
N LEU A 54 15.36 -5.22 -12.77
CA LEU A 54 14.99 -6.03 -11.61
C LEU A 54 16.03 -7.12 -11.31
N LYS A 55 16.60 -7.05 -10.09
CA LYS A 55 17.10 -8.22 -9.36
C LYS A 55 15.97 -8.76 -8.49
N GLU A 56 15.82 -10.08 -8.43
CA GLU A 56 14.93 -10.74 -7.46
C GLU A 56 15.35 -10.34 -6.05
N TYR A 57 14.55 -9.51 -5.39
CA TYR A 57 14.77 -9.12 -4.01
C TYR A 57 13.46 -9.30 -3.23
N SER A 58 13.55 -9.85 -2.03
CA SER A 58 12.37 -10.07 -1.18
C SER A 58 11.90 -8.74 -0.59
N PHE A 59 10.82 -8.18 -1.15
CA PHE A 59 10.28 -6.86 -0.77
C PHE A 59 9.42 -6.87 0.50
N TRP A 60 8.95 -8.06 0.90
CA TRP A 60 7.98 -8.33 1.95
C TRP A 60 8.26 -7.67 3.29
N ILE A 61 9.52 -7.65 3.71
CA ILE A 61 9.90 -7.10 5.02
C ILE A 61 9.70 -5.59 5.03
N ASN A 62 10.12 -4.88 3.98
CA ASN A 62 9.96 -3.42 3.93
C ASN A 62 8.49 -3.04 3.76
N ASP A 63 7.76 -3.78 2.92
CA ASP A 63 6.35 -3.52 2.68
C ASP A 63 5.52 -3.81 3.94
N GLY A 64 5.81 -4.91 4.64
CA GLY A 64 5.22 -5.21 5.94
C GLY A 64 5.51 -4.12 6.97
N LEU A 65 6.76 -3.64 7.05
CA LEU A 65 7.10 -2.50 7.91
C LEU A 65 6.30 -1.25 7.52
N ILE A 66 6.14 -0.94 6.23
CA ILE A 66 5.32 0.20 5.79
C ILE A 66 3.87 0.03 6.21
N PHE A 67 3.26 -1.15 6.04
CA PHE A 67 1.88 -1.39 6.45
C PHE A 67 1.71 -1.30 7.98
N PHE A 68 2.51 -2.01 8.78
CA PHE A 68 2.34 -2.04 10.23
C PHE A 68 2.85 -0.77 10.92
N LEU A 69 4.06 -0.35 10.59
CA LEU A 69 4.71 0.80 11.23
C LEU A 69 4.11 2.10 10.70
N GLY A 70 3.79 2.19 9.41
CA GLY A 70 3.11 3.34 8.84
C GLY A 70 1.69 3.55 9.39
N THR A 71 0.88 2.49 9.50
CA THR A 71 -0.46 2.62 10.11
C THR A 71 -0.40 2.98 11.59
N GLY A 72 0.49 2.34 12.36
CA GLY A 72 0.68 2.64 13.78
C GLY A 72 1.16 4.07 14.03
N LEU A 73 2.14 4.56 13.25
CA LEU A 73 2.61 5.94 13.36
C LEU A 73 1.57 6.96 12.90
N SER A 74 0.79 6.66 11.85
CA SER A 74 -0.33 7.51 11.44
C SER A 74 -1.38 7.62 12.53
N TRP A 75 -1.70 6.52 13.24
CA TRP A 75 -2.62 6.56 14.37
C TRP A 75 -2.12 7.48 15.49
N LEU A 76 -0.86 7.33 15.90
CA LEU A 76 -0.24 8.19 16.93
C LEU A 76 -0.20 9.66 16.52
N ALA A 77 0.06 9.95 15.24
CA ALA A 77 0.05 11.32 14.72
C ALA A 77 -1.35 11.94 14.71
N LEU A 78 -2.42 11.16 14.47
CA LEU A 78 -3.80 11.65 14.57
C LEU A 78 -4.19 11.98 16.01
N GLU A 79 -3.77 11.17 16.99
CA GLU A 79 -3.97 11.47 18.41
C GLU A 79 -3.24 12.77 18.81
N GLY A 80 -2.01 12.97 18.31
CA GLY A 80 -1.25 14.20 18.51
C GLY A 80 -1.92 15.44 17.87
N ALA A 81 -2.59 15.27 16.73
CA ALA A 81 -3.32 16.32 16.02
C ALA A 81 -4.69 16.66 16.64
N GLN A 82 -5.05 16.07 17.79
CA GLN A 82 -6.31 16.30 18.51
C GLN A 82 -7.56 16.04 17.65
N VAL A 83 -7.51 15.01 16.81
CA VAL A 83 -8.66 14.58 16.01
C VAL A 83 -9.73 13.99 16.94
N VAL A 84 -10.93 14.53 16.87
CA VAL A 84 -12.10 14.07 17.60
C VAL A 84 -12.94 13.20 16.67
N TYR A 85 -13.21 11.97 17.10
CA TYR A 85 -13.94 10.97 16.31
C TYR A 85 -15.45 11.16 16.37
N VAL A 86 -15.90 12.28 15.85
CA VAL A 86 -17.29 12.73 15.89
C VAL A 86 -17.68 13.23 14.51
N ASP A 87 -18.93 12.96 14.13
CA ASP A 87 -19.47 13.37 12.85
C ASP A 87 -19.49 14.89 12.68
N TRP A 88 -19.42 15.32 11.42
CA TRP A 88 -19.26 16.72 11.01
C TRP A 88 -20.45 17.63 11.39
N LEU A 89 -21.55 17.05 11.86
CA LEU A 89 -22.73 17.80 12.32
C LEU A 89 -22.55 18.35 13.74
N GLU A 90 -21.63 17.81 14.52
CA GLU A 90 -21.38 18.30 15.87
C GLU A 90 -20.41 19.49 15.85
N THR A 91 -20.60 20.47 16.73
CA THR A 91 -19.71 21.64 16.81
C THR A 91 -18.49 21.32 17.67
N LEU A 92 -17.30 21.41 17.09
CA LEU A 92 -16.04 21.27 17.82
C LEU A 92 -15.68 22.53 18.62
N VAL A 93 -14.84 22.34 19.65
CA VAL A 93 -14.37 23.41 20.52
C VAL A 93 -12.84 23.51 20.44
N ASN A 94 -12.30 24.73 20.41
CA ASN A 94 -10.87 25.03 20.32
C ASN A 94 -10.22 24.62 18.97
N SER A 95 -9.06 23.94 19.03
CA SER A 95 -8.25 23.48 17.89
C SER A 95 -8.54 22.04 17.48
N GLN A 96 -9.67 21.48 17.90
CA GLN A 96 -10.07 20.11 17.56
C GLN A 96 -10.40 19.98 16.08
N ILE A 97 -10.12 18.80 15.53
CA ILE A 97 -10.36 18.50 14.11
C ILE A 97 -11.33 17.32 14.02
N HIS A 98 -12.31 17.40 13.13
CA HIS A 98 -13.26 16.31 12.91
C HIS A 98 -12.54 15.05 12.42
N SER A 99 -13.15 13.89 12.65
CA SER A 99 -12.71 12.68 11.98
C SER A 99 -12.71 12.92 10.46
N PRO A 100 -11.59 12.65 9.77
CA PRO A 100 -11.50 12.81 8.31
C PRO A 100 -12.63 12.07 7.58
N ILE A 101 -13.14 11.02 8.21
CA ILE A 101 -14.18 10.16 7.70
C ILE A 101 -15.33 10.06 8.70
N GLN A 102 -16.56 10.10 8.17
CA GLN A 102 -17.79 9.74 8.89
C GLN A 102 -17.67 8.40 9.63
N THR A 103 -18.09 8.40 10.88
CA THR A 103 -17.93 7.27 11.82
C THR A 103 -18.67 6.01 11.37
N GLU A 104 -19.87 6.16 10.80
CA GLU A 104 -20.69 5.05 10.28
C GLU A 104 -20.01 4.26 9.16
N ALA A 105 -19.16 4.92 8.36
CA ALA A 105 -18.51 4.33 7.19
C ALA A 105 -17.23 3.54 7.51
N TRP A 106 -16.76 3.56 8.77
CA TRP A 106 -15.48 2.96 9.15
C TRP A 106 -15.41 1.46 8.85
N SER A 107 -16.48 0.73 9.14
CA SER A 107 -16.53 -0.73 8.92
C SER A 107 -16.29 -1.11 7.45
N GLY A 108 -16.96 -0.42 6.53
CA GLY A 108 -16.81 -0.62 5.09
C GLY A 108 -15.40 -0.28 4.60
N GLN A 109 -14.78 0.75 5.15
CA GLN A 109 -13.44 1.16 4.74
C GLN A 109 -12.36 0.24 5.27
N PHE A 110 -12.47 -0.22 6.52
CA PHE A 110 -11.58 -1.25 7.05
C PHE A 110 -11.68 -2.53 6.22
N PHE A 111 -12.88 -2.90 5.80
CA PHE A 111 -13.07 -4.02 4.88
C PHE A 111 -12.36 -3.80 3.54
N LEU A 112 -12.51 -2.64 2.92
CA LEU A 112 -11.83 -2.31 1.65
C LEU A 112 -10.30 -2.27 1.79
N LEU A 113 -9.77 -1.72 2.89
CA LEU A 113 -8.34 -1.72 3.19
C LEU A 113 -7.80 -3.14 3.35
N LEU A 114 -8.51 -3.97 4.14
CA LEU A 114 -8.15 -5.36 4.37
C LEU A 114 -8.17 -6.17 3.07
N LEU A 115 -9.17 -5.95 2.22
CA LEU A 115 -9.27 -6.57 0.90
C LEU A 115 -8.06 -6.21 0.02
N GLY A 116 -7.62 -4.95 0.01
CA GLY A 116 -6.43 -4.53 -0.73
C GLY A 116 -5.13 -5.15 -0.19
N VAL A 117 -4.96 -5.21 1.13
CA VAL A 117 -3.80 -5.87 1.74
C VAL A 117 -3.78 -7.36 1.40
N LEU A 118 -4.91 -8.06 1.50
CA LEU A 118 -5.00 -9.47 1.11
C LEU A 118 -4.68 -9.68 -0.36
N ALA A 119 -5.24 -8.84 -1.25
CA ALA A 119 -4.97 -8.93 -2.68
C ALA A 119 -3.48 -8.71 -2.99
N TYR A 120 -2.84 -7.73 -2.33
CA TYR A 120 -1.40 -7.50 -2.41
C TYR A 120 -0.61 -8.73 -1.95
N LEU A 121 -0.96 -9.32 -0.79
CA LEU A 121 -0.28 -10.50 -0.27
C LEU A 121 -0.39 -11.67 -1.26
N VAL A 122 -1.57 -11.94 -1.82
CA VAL A 122 -1.73 -13.03 -2.80
C VAL A 122 -0.89 -12.76 -4.06
N LEU A 123 -0.99 -11.57 -4.65
CA LEU A 123 -0.22 -11.22 -5.85
C LEU A 123 1.29 -11.32 -5.63
N ASN A 124 1.76 -10.93 -4.45
CA ASN A 124 3.17 -10.96 -4.13
C ASN A 124 3.62 -12.42 -3.83
N ILE A 125 2.82 -13.27 -3.16
CA ILE A 125 3.20 -14.66 -2.79
C ILE A 125 3.50 -15.44 -4.07
N TYR A 126 2.67 -15.20 -5.08
CA TYR A 126 2.77 -15.85 -6.38
C TYR A 126 3.54 -15.01 -7.40
N GLN A 127 4.38 -14.05 -6.98
CA GLN A 127 5.12 -13.18 -7.90
C GLN A 127 6.03 -13.94 -8.89
N THR A 128 6.45 -15.16 -8.57
CA THR A 128 7.26 -16.00 -9.48
C THR A 128 6.45 -17.00 -10.30
N ARG A 129 5.12 -17.08 -10.06
CA ARG A 129 4.22 -18.02 -10.73
C ARG A 129 3.08 -17.27 -11.42
N LEU A 130 2.78 -17.62 -12.66
CA LEU A 130 1.59 -17.07 -13.31
C LEU A 130 0.33 -17.59 -12.61
N LEU A 131 -0.40 -16.68 -11.98
CA LEU A 131 -1.76 -16.92 -11.52
C LEU A 131 -2.70 -17.04 -12.73
N PRO A 132 -3.87 -17.68 -12.60
CA PRO A 132 -4.89 -17.62 -13.65
C PRO A 132 -5.23 -16.16 -14.01
N PRO A 133 -5.47 -15.83 -15.29
CA PRO A 133 -5.66 -14.46 -15.73
C PRO A 133 -6.86 -13.78 -15.05
N LEU A 134 -7.96 -14.53 -14.89
CA LEU A 134 -9.16 -14.04 -14.21
C LEU A 134 -8.88 -13.69 -12.75
N LEU A 135 -8.15 -14.55 -12.03
CA LEU A 135 -7.78 -14.31 -10.64
C LEU A 135 -6.84 -13.10 -10.52
N THR A 136 -5.91 -12.96 -11.47
CA THR A 136 -5.00 -11.81 -11.53
C THR A 136 -5.76 -10.49 -11.66
N VAL A 137 -6.70 -10.43 -12.60
CA VAL A 137 -7.54 -9.23 -12.83
C VAL A 137 -8.41 -8.93 -11.61
N LEU A 138 -8.99 -9.96 -10.98
CA LEU A 138 -9.79 -9.79 -9.76
C LEU A 138 -8.95 -9.22 -8.62
N LEU A 139 -7.76 -9.76 -8.37
CA LEU A 139 -6.86 -9.28 -7.31
C LEU A 139 -6.38 -7.85 -7.57
N ILE A 140 -6.01 -7.52 -8.81
CA ILE A 140 -5.68 -6.13 -9.18
C ILE A 140 -6.90 -5.22 -8.96
N SER A 141 -8.11 -5.68 -9.29
CA SER A 141 -9.35 -4.94 -9.06
C SER A 141 -9.57 -4.62 -7.57
N CYS A 142 -9.23 -5.54 -6.68
CA CYS A 142 -9.30 -5.35 -5.22
C CYS A 142 -8.29 -4.33 -4.67
N LEU A 143 -7.16 -4.08 -5.34
CA LEU A 143 -6.18 -3.07 -4.90
C LEU A 143 -6.69 -1.64 -5.08
N TYR A 144 -7.55 -1.41 -6.08
CA TYR A 144 -7.96 -0.06 -6.46
C TYR A 144 -8.84 0.67 -5.45
N PRO A 145 -9.88 0.07 -4.85
CA PRO A 145 -10.64 0.76 -3.80
C PRO A 145 -9.74 1.23 -2.66
N SER A 146 -8.76 0.43 -2.25
CA SER A 146 -7.78 0.80 -1.23
C SER A 146 -6.84 1.92 -1.69
N PHE A 147 -6.46 1.93 -2.97
CA PHE A 147 -5.69 3.03 -3.58
C PHE A 147 -6.50 4.34 -3.57
N VAL A 148 -7.74 4.30 -4.03
CA VAL A 148 -8.65 5.47 -4.05
C VAL A 148 -8.87 5.98 -2.62
N PHE A 149 -9.08 5.07 -1.68
CA PHE A 149 -9.19 5.41 -0.26
C PHE A 149 -7.95 6.13 0.26
N ALA A 150 -6.74 5.62 -0.03
CA ALA A 150 -5.49 6.27 0.37
C ALA A 150 -5.37 7.70 -0.19
N VAL A 151 -5.81 7.93 -1.44
CA VAL A 151 -5.84 9.27 -2.05
C VAL A 151 -6.89 10.17 -1.39
N LEU A 152 -8.13 9.70 -1.22
CA LEU A 152 -9.18 10.47 -0.58
C LEU A 152 -8.81 10.86 0.86
N TRP A 153 -8.18 9.93 1.59
CA TRP A 153 -7.63 10.19 2.92
C TRP A 153 -6.62 11.35 2.91
N THR A 154 -5.68 11.38 1.96
CA THR A 154 -4.74 12.51 1.86
C THR A 154 -5.43 13.83 1.54
N ILE A 155 -6.48 13.81 0.70
CA ILE A 155 -7.25 15.01 0.38
C ILE A 155 -8.03 15.50 1.61
N GLN A 156 -8.65 14.60 2.37
CA GLN A 156 -9.40 14.97 3.58
C GLN A 156 -8.49 15.57 4.65
N LEU A 157 -7.25 15.08 4.77
CA LEU A 157 -6.25 15.66 5.67
C LEU A 157 -5.71 17.02 5.22
N SER A 158 -6.05 17.50 4.02
CA SER A 158 -5.53 18.79 3.51
C SER A 158 -5.93 20.00 4.36
N THR A 159 -6.96 19.89 5.20
CA THR A 159 -7.30 20.92 6.19
C THR A 159 -6.17 21.18 7.19
N LEU A 160 -5.31 20.19 7.44
CA LEU A 160 -4.13 20.31 8.30
C LEU A 160 -3.02 21.15 7.67
N ILE A 161 -3.06 21.44 6.36
CA ILE A 161 -2.01 22.21 5.69
C ILE A 161 -1.87 23.60 6.31
N GLU A 162 -2.99 24.23 6.68
CA GLU A 162 -3.01 25.59 7.23
C GLU A 162 -2.58 25.63 8.70
N THR A 163 -2.85 24.57 9.47
CA THR A 163 -2.58 24.52 10.92
C THR A 163 -1.26 23.86 11.27
N ASP A 164 -0.90 22.76 10.61
CA ASP A 164 0.31 21.99 10.86
C ASP A 164 0.76 21.21 9.61
N PHE A 165 1.49 21.92 8.76
CA PHE A 165 2.04 21.38 7.51
C PHE A 165 2.96 20.17 7.71
N PHE A 166 3.73 20.12 8.81
CA PHE A 166 4.65 19.02 9.06
C PHE A 166 3.89 17.74 9.41
N THR A 167 2.87 17.84 10.26
CA THR A 167 2.01 16.70 10.59
C THR A 167 1.21 16.23 9.38
N TYR A 168 0.72 17.15 8.54
CA TYR A 168 0.10 16.80 7.25
C TYR A 168 1.05 15.98 6.35
N CYS A 169 2.27 16.49 6.12
CA CYS A 169 3.26 15.80 5.30
C CYS A 169 3.59 14.40 5.86
N TYR A 170 3.71 14.30 7.18
CA TYR A 170 4.00 13.04 7.85
C TYR A 170 2.86 12.03 7.71
N LEU A 171 1.61 12.45 7.92
CA LEU A 171 0.43 11.60 7.74
C LEU A 171 0.23 11.15 6.29
N CYS A 172 0.72 11.92 5.32
CA CYS A 172 0.70 11.56 3.91
C CYS A 172 1.74 10.50 3.51
N LEU A 173 2.76 10.23 4.33
CA LEU A 173 3.81 9.25 4.01
C LEU A 173 3.25 7.83 3.87
N ALA A 174 2.38 7.41 4.80
CA ALA A 174 1.78 6.08 4.78
C ALA A 174 0.92 5.84 3.52
N PRO A 175 -0.11 6.66 3.21
CA PRO A 175 -0.92 6.47 2.01
C PRO A 175 -0.09 6.58 0.73
N PHE A 176 0.87 7.51 0.66
CA PHE A 176 1.77 7.62 -0.49
C PHE A 176 2.58 6.33 -0.72
N ASN A 177 3.15 5.75 0.34
CA ASN A 177 3.89 4.50 0.23
C ASN A 177 3.01 3.32 -0.17
N ILE A 178 1.79 3.23 0.36
CA ILE A 178 0.82 2.19 -0.01
C ILE A 178 0.49 2.29 -1.51
N CYS A 179 0.23 3.51 -2.01
CA CYS A 179 0.00 3.74 -3.43
C CYS A 179 1.19 3.29 -4.29
N LEU A 180 2.42 3.58 -3.87
CA LEU A 180 3.62 3.10 -4.55
C LEU A 180 3.76 1.58 -4.53
N ILE A 181 3.49 0.93 -3.39
CA ILE A 181 3.51 -0.54 -3.28
C ILE A 181 2.51 -1.16 -4.25
N TYR A 182 1.26 -0.70 -4.24
CA TYR A 182 0.23 -1.22 -5.14
C TYR A 182 0.58 -0.99 -6.61
N SER A 183 1.06 0.21 -6.94
CA SER A 183 1.52 0.52 -8.30
C SER A 183 2.64 -0.42 -8.72
N ARG A 184 3.63 -0.64 -7.84
CA ARG A 184 4.75 -1.56 -8.10
C ARG A 184 4.26 -2.99 -8.33
N THR A 185 3.35 -3.49 -7.48
CA THR A 185 2.79 -4.84 -7.60
C THR A 185 2.05 -5.01 -8.92
N ILE A 186 1.18 -4.08 -9.29
CA ILE A 186 0.45 -4.11 -10.57
C ILE A 186 1.42 -4.17 -11.75
N LEU A 187 2.46 -3.32 -11.74
CA LEU A 187 3.46 -3.29 -12.81
C LEU A 187 4.28 -4.56 -12.91
N GLN A 188 4.70 -5.13 -11.78
CA GLN A 188 5.41 -6.41 -11.75
C GLN A 188 4.53 -7.52 -12.33
N THR A 189 3.26 -7.60 -11.91
CA THR A 189 2.29 -8.58 -12.43
C THR A 189 2.09 -8.43 -13.93
N ILE A 190 1.98 -7.20 -14.45
CA ILE A 190 1.88 -6.94 -15.89
C ILE A 190 3.14 -7.38 -16.62
N GLN A 191 4.33 -7.04 -16.12
CA GLN A 191 5.60 -7.42 -16.75
C GLN A 191 5.78 -8.94 -16.81
N LEU A 192 5.35 -9.67 -15.78
CA LEU A 192 5.36 -11.13 -15.76
C LEU A 192 4.45 -11.72 -16.85
N TRP A 193 3.22 -11.20 -16.95
CA TRP A 193 2.28 -11.61 -18.00
C TRP A 193 2.78 -11.27 -19.40
N GLN A 194 3.42 -10.11 -19.58
CA GLN A 194 4.04 -9.75 -20.86
C GLN A 194 5.18 -10.68 -21.25
N ALA A 195 6.05 -11.03 -20.29
CA ALA A 195 7.16 -11.95 -20.52
C ALA A 195 6.64 -13.34 -20.95
N GLU A 196 5.53 -13.80 -20.37
CA GLU A 196 4.93 -15.06 -20.75
C GLU A 196 4.24 -15.02 -22.12
N ILE A 197 3.49 -13.96 -22.42
CA ILE A 197 2.89 -13.76 -23.75
C ILE A 197 3.97 -13.66 -24.83
N ALA A 198 5.13 -13.06 -24.52
CA ALA A 198 6.25 -12.98 -25.45
C ALA A 198 6.92 -14.34 -25.74
N LYS A 199 6.81 -15.32 -24.83
CA LYS A 199 7.25 -16.71 -25.07
C LYS A 199 6.29 -17.49 -25.95
N GLN A 200 5.00 -17.11 -25.98
CA GLN A 200 4.00 -17.74 -26.84
C GLN A 200 4.20 -17.30 -28.30
N SER A 201 4.13 -18.26 -29.22
CA SER A 201 4.42 -18.04 -30.64
C SER A 201 3.35 -17.22 -31.37
N ALA A 202 3.83 -16.36 -32.29
CA ALA A 202 3.11 -15.57 -33.30
C ALA A 202 1.71 -15.05 -32.91
N PRO A 203 1.57 -13.78 -32.47
CA PRO A 203 0.26 -13.20 -32.20
C PRO A 203 -0.61 -13.18 -33.46
N ARG A 204 -1.83 -13.73 -33.36
CA ARG A 204 -2.82 -13.76 -34.46
C ARG A 204 -3.12 -12.37 -35.04
N PHE A 205 -2.98 -11.31 -34.23
CA PHE A 205 -3.16 -9.91 -34.64
C PHE A 205 -1.94 -9.04 -34.24
N PRO A 206 -0.92 -8.92 -35.10
CA PRO A 206 0.35 -8.28 -34.75
C PRO A 206 0.24 -6.77 -34.44
N ARG A 207 -0.72 -6.07 -35.06
CA ARG A 207 -0.95 -4.63 -34.83
C ARG A 207 -1.61 -4.37 -33.47
N LEU A 208 -2.60 -5.18 -33.10
CA LEU A 208 -3.26 -5.11 -31.79
C LEU A 208 -2.30 -5.52 -30.67
N SER A 209 -1.49 -6.57 -30.87
CA SER A 209 -0.48 -6.95 -29.90
C SER A 209 0.59 -5.87 -29.72
N ALA A 210 1.01 -5.19 -30.79
CA ALA A 210 1.95 -4.07 -30.71
C ALA A 210 1.35 -2.85 -29.98
N LEU A 211 0.07 -2.52 -30.24
CA LEU A 211 -0.64 -1.46 -29.52
C LEU A 211 -0.84 -1.79 -28.04
N LEU A 212 -1.21 -3.03 -27.72
CA LEU A 212 -1.33 -3.52 -26.34
C LEU A 212 0.02 -3.45 -25.63
N GLN A 213 1.09 -3.97 -26.23
CA GLN A 213 2.45 -3.90 -25.65
C GLN A 213 2.90 -2.46 -25.41
N LYS A 214 2.59 -1.54 -26.34
CA LYS A 214 2.89 -0.11 -26.19
C LYS A 214 2.03 0.56 -25.10
N SER A 215 0.75 0.21 -24.99
CA SER A 215 -0.14 0.71 -23.93
C SER A 215 0.26 0.21 -22.54
N LEU A 216 0.56 -1.09 -22.41
CA LEU A 216 1.06 -1.71 -21.18
C LEU A 216 2.46 -1.22 -20.77
N SER A 217 3.22 -0.60 -21.69
CA SER A 217 4.50 0.06 -21.38
C SER A 217 4.35 1.42 -20.69
N LEU A 218 3.14 1.98 -20.64
CA LEU A 218 2.83 3.24 -19.97
C LEU A 218 2.13 2.99 -18.62
N PRO A 219 2.90 2.83 -17.53
CA PRO A 219 2.41 2.39 -16.23
C PRO A 219 1.33 3.30 -15.62
N ILE A 220 1.41 4.61 -15.89
CA ILE A 220 0.55 5.62 -15.26
C ILE A 220 -0.84 5.66 -15.90
N TRP A 221 -0.93 5.46 -17.23
CA TRP A 221 -2.18 5.51 -17.98
C TRP A 221 -3.01 4.24 -17.84
N LEU A 222 -2.35 3.08 -17.77
CA LEU A 222 -3.02 1.79 -17.59
C LEU A 222 -3.66 1.67 -16.20
N LEU A 223 -3.07 2.29 -15.19
CA LEU A 223 -3.53 2.25 -13.80
C LEU A 223 -4.80 3.09 -13.60
N PHE A 224 -4.94 4.22 -14.31
CA PHE A 224 -6.13 5.09 -14.25
C PHE A 224 -7.29 4.62 -15.16
N PHE A 225 -7.01 4.08 -16.36
CA PHE A 225 -8.06 3.79 -17.35
C PHE A 225 -8.61 2.35 -17.34
N SER A 226 -7.94 1.37 -16.74
CA SER A 226 -8.38 -0.04 -16.79
C SER A 226 -9.53 -0.38 -15.84
N LEU A 227 -9.79 0.47 -14.84
CA LEU A 227 -10.70 0.27 -13.72
C LEU A 227 -12.19 0.12 -14.08
N PRO A 228 -12.84 1.08 -14.75
CA PRO A 228 -14.26 0.95 -15.09
C PRO A 228 -14.47 -0.06 -16.22
N TYR A 229 -13.50 -0.20 -17.12
CA TYR A 229 -13.64 -1.05 -18.31
C TYR A 229 -13.56 -2.55 -17.97
N LEU A 230 -12.70 -2.95 -17.02
CA LEU A 230 -12.59 -4.36 -16.61
C LEU A 230 -13.72 -4.80 -15.68
N ALA A 231 -14.28 -3.92 -14.85
CA ALA A 231 -15.47 -4.22 -14.06
C ALA A 231 -16.70 -4.48 -14.97
N VAL A 232 -16.84 -3.70 -16.05
CA VAL A 232 -17.87 -3.90 -17.07
C VAL A 232 -17.62 -5.18 -17.89
N LEU A 233 -16.38 -5.46 -18.31
CA LEU A 233 -16.06 -6.71 -19.03
C LEU A 233 -16.19 -7.96 -18.15
N GLY A 234 -15.77 -7.88 -16.89
CA GLY A 234 -15.89 -8.97 -15.92
C GLY A 234 -17.35 -9.28 -15.59
N SER A 235 -18.17 -8.24 -15.37
CA SER A 235 -19.61 -8.41 -15.18
C SER A 235 -20.29 -8.95 -16.44
N TYR A 236 -19.90 -8.49 -17.64
CA TYR A 236 -20.36 -9.04 -18.93
C TYR A 236 -20.01 -10.54 -19.08
N LEU A 237 -18.77 -10.95 -18.81
CA LEU A 237 -18.34 -12.35 -18.92
C LEU A 237 -19.04 -13.27 -17.90
N ILE A 238 -19.33 -12.75 -16.70
CA ILE A 238 -20.10 -13.46 -15.67
C ILE A 238 -21.57 -13.60 -16.08
N LEU A 239 -22.17 -12.56 -16.67
CA LEU A 239 -23.57 -12.56 -17.14
C LEU A 239 -23.82 -13.56 -18.26
N PHE A 240 -22.81 -13.84 -19.09
CA PHE A 240 -22.93 -14.79 -20.20
C PHE A 240 -22.44 -16.20 -19.86
N GLY A 241 -21.90 -16.46 -18.68
CA GLY A 241 -21.54 -17.82 -18.24
C GLY A 241 -20.58 -18.56 -19.17
N GLN A 242 -19.76 -17.85 -19.95
CA GLN A 242 -18.91 -18.46 -20.97
C GLN A 242 -17.56 -18.88 -20.38
N LYS A 243 -17.27 -20.18 -20.46
CA LYS A 243 -15.90 -20.68 -20.30
C LYS A 243 -15.06 -20.18 -21.50
N PRO A 244 -13.88 -19.58 -21.28
CA PRO A 244 -13.05 -19.04 -22.35
C PRO A 244 -12.55 -20.10 -23.35
N ASP A 245 -12.71 -21.39 -23.04
CA ASP A 245 -12.29 -22.49 -23.90
C ASP A 245 -13.21 -22.76 -25.10
N GLN A 246 -14.45 -22.26 -25.10
CA GLN A 246 -15.38 -22.49 -26.23
C GLN A 246 -15.15 -21.55 -27.43
N LEU A 247 -14.44 -20.44 -27.24
CA LEU A 247 -14.07 -19.54 -28.34
C LEU A 247 -12.82 -20.01 -29.13
N LEU A 248 -12.16 -21.07 -28.67
CA LEU A 248 -11.00 -21.66 -29.35
C LEU A 248 -11.35 -22.87 -30.23
N GLN A 249 -12.62 -23.25 -30.31
CA GLN A 249 -13.11 -24.36 -31.14
C GLN A 249 -14.09 -23.95 -32.25
N MET A 250 -14.22 -22.65 -32.54
CA MET A 250 -14.94 -22.13 -33.71
C MET A 250 -14.01 -21.41 -34.68
#